data_AF-A0A9E7NEC1-F1
#
_entry.id   AF-A0A9E7NEC1-F1
#
_cell.length_a   1.000
_cell.length_b   1.000
_cell.length_c   1.000
_cell.angle_alpha   90.00
_cell.angle_beta   90.00
_cell.angle_gamma   90.00
#
_symmetry.space_group_name_H-M   'P 1'
#
loop_
_entity.id
_entity.type
_entity.pdbx_description
1 polymer ?
#
loop_
_entity_poly.entity_id
_entity_poly.type
_entity_poly.pdbx_seq_one_letter_code
_entity_poly.pdbx_strand_id
1 'polypeptide(L)'
;MASIEATDNPAIEPSISLIRIAVYGLLTIILTSLVNGLIRVLAVIVFDVPNVFALWWEPVLIASTVGAIGATLVYGVLTRLSSRPNRTFTIISIIVLVLSFAGPVNAYLSPPPDLTDAPWTVFATLVVMHVAAAATIISVLTRTTNQEVASR
;
A
#
# COMPACT_ATOMS: atom_id res chain seq x y z
N MET A 1 16.48 -46.07 31.63
CA MET A 1 16.81 -45.04 30.62
C MET A 1 15.50 -44.59 30.00
N ALA A 2 14.92 -43.50 30.51
CA ALA A 2 13.68 -42.91 29.98
C ALA A 2 14.06 -41.73 29.09
N SER A 3 13.66 -41.79 27.83
CA SER A 3 13.82 -40.71 26.85
C SER A 3 12.98 -39.51 27.27
N ILE A 4 13.62 -38.35 27.43
CA ILE A 4 12.92 -37.08 27.61
C ILE A 4 12.37 -36.69 26.23
N GLU A 5 11.07 -36.93 26.04
CA GLU A 5 10.30 -36.45 24.91
C GLU A 5 10.19 -34.92 25.05
N ALA A 6 10.96 -34.21 24.24
CA ALA A 6 10.86 -32.76 24.12
C ALA A 6 9.48 -32.45 23.52
N THR A 7 8.55 -32.02 24.36
CA THR A 7 7.28 -31.43 23.93
C THR A 7 7.59 -30.15 23.17
N ASP A 8 7.68 -30.25 21.85
CA ASP A 8 7.72 -29.12 20.95
C ASP A 8 6.40 -28.36 21.16
N ASN A 9 6.45 -27.22 21.85
CA ASN A 9 5.26 -26.48 22.25
C ASN A 9 4.86 -25.55 21.10
N PRO A 10 3.77 -25.83 20.35
CA PRO A 10 3.40 -25.06 19.16
C PRO A 10 2.88 -23.65 19.47
N ALA A 11 2.80 -23.25 20.74
CA ALA A 11 2.21 -21.98 21.17
C ALA A 11 3.13 -20.75 21.00
N ILE A 12 4.41 -20.90 20.65
CA ILE A 12 5.35 -19.76 20.54
C ILE A 12 5.35 -19.10 19.15
N GLU A 13 4.96 -19.80 18.08
CA GLU A 13 4.98 -19.28 16.70
C GLU A 13 3.97 -18.15 16.33
N PRO A 14 2.74 -18.04 16.90
CA PRO A 14 1.76 -17.07 16.42
C PRO A 14 2.09 -15.60 16.74
N SER A 15 2.85 -15.34 17.80
CA SER A 15 3.18 -13.97 18.25
C SER A 15 4.20 -13.29 17.33
N ILE A 16 5.19 -14.04 16.83
CA ILE A 16 6.27 -13.53 15.97
C ILE A 16 5.74 -13.15 14.58
N SER A 17 4.79 -13.92 14.05
CA SER A 17 4.12 -13.63 12.76
C SER A 17 3.34 -12.31 12.80
N LEU A 18 2.61 -12.07 13.88
CA LEU A 18 1.83 -10.84 14.08
C LEU A 18 2.70 -9.59 14.21
N ILE A 19 3.78 -9.66 15.00
CA ILE A 19 4.71 -8.55 15.18
C ILE A 19 5.36 -8.17 13.83
N ARG A 20 5.73 -9.16 13.03
CA ARG A 20 6.27 -8.90 11.67
C ARG A 20 5.25 -8.18 10.81
N ILE A 21 4.01 -8.66 10.72
CA ILE A 21 2.97 -7.99 9.93
C ILE A 21 2.76 -6.55 10.40
N ALA A 22 2.77 -6.30 11.71
CA ALA A 22 2.64 -4.95 12.26
C ALA A 22 3.82 -4.04 11.88
N VAL A 23 5.06 -4.53 11.97
CA VAL A 23 6.27 -3.78 11.59
C VAL A 23 6.28 -3.45 10.10
N TYR A 24 6.01 -4.43 9.25
CA TYR A 24 5.95 -4.21 7.80
C TYR A 24 4.75 -3.36 7.38
N GLY A 25 3.63 -3.46 8.11
CA GLY A 25 2.48 -2.58 7.95
C GLY A 25 2.81 -1.13 8.26
N LEU A 26 3.45 -0.87 9.41
CA LEU A 26 3.90 0.46 9.79
C LEU A 26 4.91 1.02 8.78
N LEU A 27 5.88 0.20 8.37
CA LEU A 27 6.85 0.58 7.34
C LEU A 27 6.15 0.93 6.02
N THR A 28 5.11 0.18 5.64
CA THR A 28 4.31 0.43 4.44
C THR A 28 3.60 1.79 4.53
N ILE A 29 2.97 2.10 5.67
CA ILE A 29 2.28 3.38 5.90
C ILE A 29 3.25 4.55 5.74
N ILE A 30 4.42 4.45 6.38
CA ILE A 30 5.44 5.51 6.34
C ILE A 30 5.96 5.68 4.91
N LEU A 31 6.39 4.59 4.26
CA LEU A 31 6.98 4.66 2.92
C LEU A 31 5.98 5.15 1.87
N THR A 32 4.75 4.63 1.87
CA THR A 32 3.72 5.06 0.91
C THR A 32 3.39 6.55 1.08
N SER A 33 3.29 7.03 2.32
CA SER A 33 3.03 8.45 2.60
C SER A 33 4.20 9.35 2.15
N LEU A 34 5.45 8.92 2.40
CA LEU A 34 6.64 9.64 1.96
C LEU A 34 6.77 9.68 0.43
N VAL A 35 6.54 8.54 -0.24
CA VAL A 35 6.61 8.45 -1.71
C VAL A 35 5.56 9.35 -2.36
N ASN A 36 4.30 9.30 -1.91
CA ASN A 36 3.27 10.17 -2.46
C ASN A 36 3.49 11.64 -2.10
N GLY A 37 3.97 11.94 -0.90
CA GLY A 37 4.40 13.28 -0.52
C GLY A 37 5.53 13.81 -1.42
N LEU A 38 6.50 12.98 -1.76
CA LEU A 38 7.57 13.33 -2.69
C LEU A 38 7.04 13.57 -4.11
N ILE A 39 6.16 12.69 -4.62
CA ILE A 39 5.52 12.86 -5.93
C ILE A 39 4.75 14.18 -5.97
N ARG A 40 4.02 14.53 -4.92
CA ARG A 40 3.33 15.82 -4.79
C ARG A 40 4.30 16.98 -4.92
N VAL A 41 5.40 16.96 -4.17
CA VAL A 41 6.43 18.01 -4.21
C VAL A 41 7.02 18.14 -5.61
N LEU A 42 7.36 17.03 -6.25
CA LEU A 42 7.90 17.04 -7.60
C LEU A 42 6.88 17.53 -8.63
N ALA A 43 5.61 17.14 -8.52
CA ALA A 43 4.54 17.61 -9.39
C ALA A 43 4.40 19.14 -9.33
N VAL A 44 4.39 19.71 -8.13
CA VAL A 44 4.25 21.15 -7.94
C VAL A 44 5.49 21.92 -8.40
N ILE A 45 6.70 21.44 -8.05
CA ILE A 45 7.93 22.20 -8.29
C ILE A 45 8.48 22.00 -9.71
N VAL A 46 8.42 20.79 -10.24
CA VAL A 46 9.06 20.43 -11.53
C VAL A 46 8.08 20.57 -12.69
N PHE A 47 6.81 20.24 -12.47
CA PHE A 47 5.79 20.18 -13.53
C PHE A 47 4.75 21.29 -13.42
N ASP A 48 4.93 22.23 -12.49
CA ASP A 48 4.03 23.37 -12.23
C ASP A 48 2.56 22.96 -12.09
N VAL A 49 2.32 21.80 -11.46
CA VAL A 49 0.97 21.28 -11.28
C VAL A 49 0.24 22.15 -10.24
N PRO A 50 -0.96 22.68 -10.57
CA PRO A 50 -1.72 23.52 -9.64
C PRO A 50 -2.02 22.82 -8.32
N ASN A 51 -1.89 23.56 -7.22
CA ASN A 51 -2.15 23.05 -5.88
C ASN A 51 -3.66 23.05 -5.53
N VAL A 52 -4.40 22.16 -6.17
CA VAL A 52 -5.83 21.91 -5.92
C VAL A 52 -6.04 21.12 -4.62
N PHE A 53 -7.27 21.12 -4.09
CA PHE A 53 -7.63 20.40 -2.86
C PHE A 53 -7.14 18.94 -2.84
N ALA A 54 -7.33 18.21 -3.94
CA ALA A 54 -6.89 16.82 -4.08
C ALA A 54 -5.36 16.61 -3.93
N LEU A 55 -4.56 17.65 -4.15
CA LEU A 55 -3.11 17.64 -4.02
C LEU A 55 -2.63 18.36 -2.75
N TRP A 56 -3.52 18.75 -1.84
CA TRP A 56 -3.10 19.26 -0.54
C TRP A 56 -2.42 18.17 0.28
N TRP A 57 -1.54 18.57 1.19
CA TRP A 57 -0.81 17.64 2.05
C TRP A 57 -1.73 16.73 2.85
N GLU A 58 -2.79 17.30 3.43
CA GLU A 58 -3.74 16.57 4.27
C GLU A 58 -4.44 15.43 3.50
N PRO A 59 -5.15 15.68 2.37
CA PRO A 59 -5.75 14.61 1.56
C PRO A 59 -4.76 13.55 1.10
N VAL A 60 -3.57 13.96 0.62
CA VAL A 60 -2.55 13.02 0.12
C VAL A 60 -2.06 12.08 1.22
N LEU A 61 -1.75 12.61 2.40
CA LEU A 61 -1.24 11.82 3.52
C LEU A 61 -2.34 10.92 4.12
N ILE A 62 -3.57 11.44 4.28
CA ILE A 62 -4.69 10.66 4.80
C ILE A 62 -5.02 9.51 3.85
N ALA A 63 -5.20 9.77 2.55
CA ALA A 63 -5.53 8.74 1.57
C ALA A 63 -4.43 7.66 1.47
N SER A 64 -3.16 8.08 1.47
CA SER A 64 -2.01 7.16 1.46
C SER A 64 -1.98 6.26 2.70
N THR A 65 -2.24 6.85 3.87
CA THR A 65 -2.27 6.13 5.15
C THR A 65 -3.42 5.14 5.20
N VAL A 66 -4.64 5.57 4.86
CA VAL A 66 -5.84 4.71 4.85
C VAL A 66 -5.66 3.56 3.88
N GLY A 67 -5.14 3.82 2.67
CA GLY A 67 -4.85 2.79 1.68
C GLY A 67 -3.84 1.75 2.18
N ALA A 68 -2.74 2.20 2.80
CA ALA A 68 -1.72 1.32 3.36
C ALA A 68 -2.22 0.49 4.55
N ILE A 69 -3.05 1.07 5.43
CA ILE A 69 -3.70 0.35 6.54
C ILE A 69 -4.60 -0.75 5.98
N GLY A 70 -5.50 -0.41 5.05
CA GLY A 70 -6.41 -1.36 4.43
C GLY A 70 -5.66 -2.51 3.75
N ALA A 71 -4.60 -2.21 3.00
CA ALA A 71 -3.77 -3.21 2.35
C ALA A 71 -3.05 -4.12 3.36
N THR A 72 -2.54 -3.57 4.46
CA THR A 72 -1.91 -4.34 5.54
C THR A 72 -2.88 -5.34 6.16
N LEU A 73 -4.12 -4.90 6.41
CA LEU A 73 -5.18 -5.77 6.95
C LEU A 73 -5.53 -6.91 5.98
N VAL A 74 -5.73 -6.58 4.70
CA VAL A 74 -5.99 -7.57 3.64
C VAL A 74 -4.84 -8.58 3.55
N TYR A 75 -3.60 -8.11 3.57
CA TYR A 75 -2.43 -8.99 3.55
C TYR A 75 -2.38 -9.92 4.77
N GLY A 76 -2.61 -9.39 5.98
CA GLY A 76 -2.65 -10.19 7.21
C GLY A 76 -3.76 -11.25 7.23
N VAL A 77 -4.91 -10.97 6.59
CA VAL A 77 -5.96 -11.97 6.38
C VAL A 77 -5.51 -13.03 5.38
N LEU A 78 -4.91 -12.63 4.26
CA LEU A 78 -4.44 -13.55 3.22
C LEU A 78 -3.32 -14.47 3.71
N THR A 79 -2.42 -14.00 4.59
CA THR A 79 -1.37 -14.85 5.18
C THR A 79 -1.96 -15.98 6.04
N ARG A 80 -3.21 -15.85 6.51
CA ARG A 80 -3.89 -16.89 7.31
C ARG A 80 -4.78 -17.80 6.46
N LEU A 81 -5.38 -17.26 5.40
CA LEU A 81 -6.43 -17.96 4.63
C LEU A 81 -5.97 -18.49 3.27
N SER A 82 -4.84 -18.02 2.73
CA SER A 82 -4.38 -18.36 1.39
C SER A 82 -3.13 -19.23 1.42
N SER A 83 -3.10 -20.28 0.60
CA SER A 83 -1.88 -21.10 0.40
C SER A 83 -0.77 -20.36 -0.38
N ARG A 84 -1.08 -19.23 -1.03
CA ARG A 84 -0.14 -18.41 -1.82
C ARG A 84 -0.36 -16.91 -1.58
N PRO A 85 -0.16 -16.41 -0.34
CA PRO A 85 -0.59 -15.08 0.08
C PRO A 85 -0.02 -13.96 -0.78
N ASN A 86 1.27 -14.01 -1.15
CA ASN A 86 1.90 -12.99 -2.00
C ASN A 86 1.25 -12.88 -3.38
N ARG A 87 1.07 -14.01 -4.06
CA ARG A 87 0.51 -14.02 -5.41
C ARG A 87 -0.93 -13.50 -5.39
N THR A 88 -1.72 -13.99 -4.44
CA THR A 88 -3.12 -13.56 -4.28
C THR A 88 -3.20 -12.07 -3.95
N PHE A 89 -2.36 -11.58 -3.04
CA PHE A 89 -2.31 -10.18 -2.66
C PHE A 89 -1.89 -9.27 -3.82
N THR A 90 -0.87 -9.66 -4.59
CA THR A 90 -0.44 -8.88 -5.76
C THR A 90 -1.55 -8.80 -6.80
N ILE A 91 -2.26 -9.90 -7.08
CA ILE A 91 -3.40 -9.90 -8.02
C ILE A 91 -4.51 -8.95 -7.52
N ILE A 92 -4.90 -9.07 -6.24
CA ILE A 92 -5.91 -8.19 -5.64
C ILE A 92 -5.45 -6.73 -5.71
N SER A 93 -4.18 -6.45 -5.40
CA SER A 93 -3.63 -5.09 -5.42
C SER A 93 -3.62 -4.50 -6.84
N ILE A 94 -3.32 -5.31 -7.86
CA ILE A 94 -3.40 -4.88 -9.27
C ILE A 94 -4.85 -4.58 -9.65
N ILE A 95 -5.80 -5.42 -9.25
CA ILE A 95 -7.23 -5.18 -9.50
C ILE A 95 -7.67 -3.88 -8.83
N VAL A 96 -7.35 -3.70 -7.54
CA VAL A 96 -7.68 -2.48 -6.78
C VAL A 96 -7.00 -1.26 -7.38
N LEU A 97 -5.76 -1.37 -7.86
CA LEU A 97 -5.07 -0.29 -8.56
C LEU A 97 -5.86 0.13 -9.81
N VAL A 98 -6.24 -0.82 -10.67
CA VAL A 98 -7.02 -0.53 -11.88
C VAL A 98 -8.37 0.10 -11.51
N LEU A 99 -9.06 -0.43 -10.50
CA LEU A 99 -10.32 0.14 -10.02
C LEU A 99 -10.13 1.55 -9.43
N SER A 100 -9.00 1.83 -8.79
CA SER A 100 -8.72 3.13 -8.19
C SER A 100 -8.60 4.25 -9.24
N PHE A 101 -8.27 3.91 -10.49
CA PHE A 101 -8.23 4.88 -11.59
C PHE A 101 -9.62 5.42 -11.95
N ALA A 102 -10.70 4.74 -11.56
CA ALA A 102 -12.05 5.24 -11.77
C ALA A 102 -12.27 6.63 -11.14
N GLY A 103 -11.66 6.90 -9.97
CA GLY A 103 -11.74 8.21 -9.32
C GLY A 103 -11.13 9.33 -10.17
N PRO A 104 -9.82 9.29 -10.46
CA PRO A 104 -9.17 10.27 -11.32
C PRO A 104 -9.79 10.39 -12.72
N VAL A 105 -10.19 9.26 -13.34
CA VAL A 105 -10.83 9.26 -14.67
C VAL A 105 -12.20 9.93 -14.61
N ASN A 106 -13.03 9.61 -13.62
CA ASN A 106 -14.33 10.25 -13.44
C ASN A 106 -14.18 11.75 -13.16
N ALA A 107 -13.22 12.14 -12.32
CA ALA A 107 -12.92 13.55 -12.05
C ALA A 107 -12.42 14.29 -13.30
N TYR A 108 -11.77 13.60 -14.24
CA TYR A 108 -11.37 14.20 -15.52
C TYR A 108 -12.54 14.33 -16.51
N LEU A 109 -13.39 13.30 -16.61
CA LEU A 109 -14.52 13.28 -17.54
C LEU A 109 -15.73 14.10 -17.04
N SER A 110 -15.85 14.28 -15.73
CA SER A 110 -16.92 15.01 -15.07
C SER A 110 -16.35 15.76 -13.86
N PRO A 111 -15.63 16.87 -14.11
CA PRO A 111 -14.92 17.59 -13.07
C PRO A 111 -15.86 18.18 -12.02
N PRO A 112 -15.56 18.00 -10.72
CA PRO A 112 -16.24 18.78 -9.68
C PRO A 112 -15.87 20.27 -9.80
N PRO A 113 -16.62 21.17 -9.13
CA PRO A 113 -16.41 22.62 -9.25
C PRO A 113 -14.99 23.08 -8.95
N ASP A 114 -14.28 22.41 -8.03
CA ASP A 114 -12.90 22.70 -7.64
C ASP A 114 -11.84 22.23 -8.64
N LEU A 115 -12.22 21.41 -9.63
CA LEU A 115 -11.34 20.87 -10.67
C LEU A 115 -11.77 21.21 -12.10
N THR A 116 -12.76 22.09 -12.28
CA THR A 116 -13.34 22.41 -13.60
C THR A 116 -12.30 22.92 -14.60
N ASP A 117 -11.37 23.75 -14.13
CA ASP A 117 -10.28 24.30 -14.95
C ASP A 117 -8.93 23.61 -14.68
N ALA A 118 -8.94 22.46 -14.00
CA ALA A 118 -7.72 21.75 -13.66
C ALA A 118 -7.05 21.18 -14.93
N PRO A 119 -5.75 21.40 -15.15
CA PRO A 119 -5.05 20.83 -16.29
C PRO A 119 -4.98 19.30 -16.15
N TRP A 120 -4.85 18.61 -17.30
CA TRP A 120 -4.74 17.15 -17.34
C TRP A 120 -3.62 16.58 -16.45
N THR A 121 -2.57 17.38 -16.21
CA THR A 121 -1.42 17.04 -15.36
C THR A 121 -1.81 16.79 -13.90
N VAL A 122 -2.87 17.41 -13.39
CA VAL A 122 -3.43 17.13 -12.05
C VAL A 122 -3.90 15.68 -11.99
N PHE A 123 -4.71 15.25 -12.95
CA PHE A 123 -5.27 13.89 -12.98
C PHE A 123 -4.20 12.84 -13.24
N ALA A 124 -3.24 13.14 -14.12
CA ALA A 124 -2.08 12.28 -14.33
C ALA A 124 -1.25 12.12 -13.05
N THR A 125 -1.04 13.19 -12.29
CA THR A 125 -0.35 13.14 -10.99
C THR A 125 -1.08 12.24 -10.00
N LEU A 126 -2.41 12.35 -9.92
CA LEU A 126 -3.23 11.48 -9.06
C LEU A 126 -3.06 10.01 -9.45
N VAL A 127 -3.14 9.67 -10.74
CA VAL A 127 -2.92 8.29 -11.23
C VAL A 127 -1.51 7.79 -10.88
N VAL A 128 -0.49 8.62 -11.04
CA VAL A 128 0.89 8.28 -10.69
C VAL A 128 1.02 7.99 -9.19
N MET A 129 0.38 8.77 -8.32
CA MET A 129 0.35 8.50 -6.88
C MET A 129 -0.33 7.16 -6.55
N HIS A 130 -1.41 6.79 -7.25
CA HIS A 130 -2.04 5.47 -7.08
C HIS A 130 -1.08 4.33 -7.47
N VAL A 131 -0.40 4.45 -8.61
CA VAL A 131 0.59 3.47 -9.07
C VAL A 131 1.74 3.34 -8.07
N ALA A 132 2.29 4.48 -7.62
CA ALA A 132 3.39 4.50 -6.67
C ALA A 132 3.01 3.91 -5.31
N ALA A 133 1.78 4.20 -4.83
CA ALA A 133 1.25 3.60 -3.62
C ALA A 133 1.12 2.08 -3.76
N ALA A 134 0.51 1.58 -4.83
CA ALA A 134 0.36 0.14 -5.06
C ALA A 134 1.73 -0.56 -5.18
N ALA A 135 2.67 0.02 -5.94
CA ALA A 135 4.03 -0.51 -6.08
C ALA A 135 4.76 -0.59 -4.73
N THR A 136 4.66 0.46 -3.91
CA THR A 136 5.27 0.52 -2.58
C THR A 136 4.66 -0.53 -1.65
N ILE A 137 3.33 -0.58 -1.57
CA ILE A 137 2.58 -1.53 -0.75
C ILE A 137 2.92 -2.98 -1.10
N ILE A 138 2.85 -3.33 -2.40
CA ILE A 138 3.17 -4.68 -2.88
C ILE A 138 4.62 -5.02 -2.53
N SER A 139 5.56 -4.12 -2.81
CA SER A 139 6.98 -4.35 -2.58
C SER A 139 7.32 -4.56 -1.12
N VAL A 140 6.70 -3.81 -0.20
CA VAL A 140 7.00 -3.92 1.24
C VAL A 140 6.32 -5.14 1.84
N LEU A 141 5.03 -5.35 1.59
CA LEU A 141 4.27 -6.41 2.26
C LEU A 141 4.64 -7.81 1.73
N THR A 142 4.93 -7.97 0.43
CA THR A 142 5.30 -9.28 -0.13
C THR A 142 6.74 -9.71 0.18
N ARG A 143 7.61 -8.81 0.67
CA ARG A 143 8.97 -9.15 1.12
C ARG A 143 9.00 -9.99 2.40
N THR A 144 7.93 -9.99 3.19
CA THR A 144 7.83 -10.68 4.48
C THR A 144 8.05 -12.19 4.42
N THR A 145 7.69 -12.84 3.32
CA THR A 145 7.68 -14.31 3.14
C THR A 145 8.92 -14.86 2.43
N ASN A 146 9.65 -14.02 1.70
CA ASN A 146 10.91 -14.46 1.06
C ASN A 146 12.02 -14.78 2.08
N GLN A 147 11.92 -14.25 3.30
CA GLN A 147 12.92 -14.52 4.35
C GLN A 147 12.70 -15.85 5.11
N GLU A 148 11.52 -16.47 5.02
CA GLU A 148 11.28 -17.80 5.61
C GLU A 148 11.98 -18.93 4.84
N VAL A 149 12.17 -18.77 3.53
CA VAL A 149 12.87 -19.77 2.69
C VAL A 149 14.39 -19.65 2.82
N ALA A 150 14.91 -18.45 3.11
CA ALA A 150 16.35 -18.21 3.26
C ALA A 150 16.91 -18.56 4.65
N SER A 151 16.05 -18.87 5.62
CA SER A 151 16.43 -19.20 7.00
C SER A 151 16.16 -20.67 7.39
N ARG A 152 15.76 -21.50 6.41
CA ARG A 152 15.67 -22.97 6.51
C ARG A 152 16.75 -23.59 5.63
#